data_AF-A0A917VID9-F1
#
_entry.id   AF-A0A917VID9-F1
#
_cell.length_a   1.000
_cell.length_b   1.000
_cell.length_c   1.000
_cell.angle_alpha   90.00
_cell.angle_beta   90.00
_cell.angle_gamma   90.00
#
_symmetry.space_group_name_H-M   'P 1'
#
loop_
_entity.id
_entity.type
_entity.pdbx_description
1 polymer ?
#
loop_
_entity_poly.entity_id
_entity_poly.type
_entity_poly.pdbx_seq_one_letter_code
_entity_poly.pdbx_strand_id
1 'polypeptide(L)'
;MTRQRTPVEQDAFQAWVYARNCLLYENDPGPAELNVGTAQEPHLVPRSLAWQQGYAMNVLVKCDGDHTRLLAAARECQAEAIRRTPASPHRAREWTRAADLCNLAAAMVEGAGGHRDDKARQRVVASCRHETMMMALGSIPAVAETSAQELIEQLAVIDAEPADPEPAFGSGRPPDDASASPLIEQELENAAAGLPDIDREPLIDRAAIAELVACADQVAWAPDRDRWHELIHRLSGRRLYRRYRTRRTRLPDDVPWTDVPSFNRPTWRTRTAYLAGAFAFAVDYQVCRTCGLGWVEDPYTEPVFQRSGLARTALTALRSDYPGLSWHTLGGHSRQAVPFWDAVGAAVPGGYTQRRPCPHIETG
;
A
#
# COMPACT_ATOMS: atom_id res chain seq x y z
N MET A 1 23.48 6.75 -25.62
CA MET A 1 22.15 6.25 -26.05
C MET A 1 21.80 5.06 -25.18
N THR A 2 20.76 5.16 -24.35
CA THR A 2 20.34 4.06 -23.47
C THR A 2 19.46 3.12 -24.29
N ARG A 3 19.84 1.84 -24.43
CA ARG A 3 19.02 0.82 -25.09
C ARG A 3 17.65 0.75 -24.38
N GLN A 4 16.56 0.89 -25.13
CA GLN A 4 15.21 0.66 -24.61
C GLN A 4 15.06 -0.83 -24.23
N ARG A 5 14.47 -1.08 -23.05
CA ARG A 5 14.19 -2.43 -22.58
C ARG A 5 12.99 -3.01 -23.31
N THR A 6 13.04 -4.30 -23.64
CA THR A 6 11.88 -5.06 -24.14
C THR A 6 10.79 -5.14 -23.06
N PRO A 7 9.52 -5.43 -23.40
CA PRO A 7 8.47 -5.61 -22.41
C PRO A 7 8.82 -6.64 -21.32
N VAL A 8 9.41 -7.78 -21.70
CA VAL A 8 9.84 -8.82 -20.74
C VAL A 8 10.96 -8.31 -19.83
N GLU A 9 11.93 -7.56 -20.37
CA GLU A 9 12.99 -6.93 -19.57
C GLU A 9 12.42 -5.85 -18.61
N GLN A 10 11.34 -5.17 -18.98
CA GLN A 10 10.64 -4.21 -18.12
C GLN A 10 9.88 -4.91 -16.99
N ASP A 11 9.13 -5.97 -17.30
CA ASP A 11 8.39 -6.77 -16.31
C ASP A 11 9.36 -7.42 -15.30
N ALA A 12 10.45 -8.01 -15.79
CA ALA A 12 11.50 -8.59 -14.95
C ALA A 12 12.18 -7.53 -14.07
N PHE A 13 12.48 -6.35 -14.63
CA PHE A 13 13.04 -5.24 -13.84
C PHE A 13 12.08 -4.78 -12.73
N GLN A 14 10.79 -4.69 -13.02
CA GLN A 14 9.79 -4.31 -12.02
C GLN A 14 9.63 -5.38 -10.93
N ALA A 15 9.64 -6.67 -11.30
CA ALA A 15 9.67 -7.77 -10.35
C ALA A 15 10.91 -7.72 -9.44
N TRP A 16 12.08 -7.33 -9.97
CA TRP A 16 13.28 -7.10 -9.17
C TRP A 16 13.15 -5.94 -8.17
N VAL A 17 12.48 -4.84 -8.56
CA VAL A 17 12.18 -3.74 -7.63
C VAL A 17 11.33 -4.23 -6.45
N TYR A 18 10.29 -5.03 -6.73
CA TYR A 18 9.46 -5.63 -5.69
C TYR A 18 10.22 -6.64 -4.84
N ALA A 19 11.05 -7.48 -5.45
CA ALA A 19 11.87 -8.46 -4.75
C ALA A 19 12.84 -7.81 -3.76
N ARG A 20 13.46 -6.69 -4.15
CA ARG A 20 14.35 -5.93 -3.26
C ARG A 20 13.63 -5.46 -2.01
N ASN A 21 12.40 -4.94 -2.15
CA ASN A 21 11.60 -4.55 -0.99
C ASN A 21 11.13 -5.76 -0.18
N CYS A 22 10.69 -6.84 -0.84
CA CYS A 22 10.32 -8.09 -0.19
C CYS A 22 11.45 -8.64 0.70
N LEU A 23 12.69 -8.60 0.22
CA LEU A 23 13.87 -9.05 0.97
C LEU A 23 14.15 -8.20 2.23
N LEU A 24 13.75 -6.93 2.26
CA LEU A 24 13.84 -6.10 3.46
C LEU A 24 12.85 -6.63 4.51
N TYR A 25 11.57 -6.72 4.14
CA TYR A 25 10.51 -7.07 5.09
C TYR A 25 10.48 -8.54 5.52
N GLU A 26 10.93 -9.48 4.67
CA GLU A 26 11.00 -10.91 5.04
C GLU A 26 12.00 -11.16 6.18
N ASN A 27 13.04 -10.31 6.29
CA ASN A 27 14.12 -10.44 7.26
C ASN A 27 13.97 -9.46 8.44
N ASP A 28 13.02 -8.53 8.36
CA ASP A 28 12.74 -7.61 9.45
C ASP A 28 12.18 -8.35 10.67
N PRO A 29 12.59 -7.96 11.89
CA PRO A 29 12.04 -8.52 13.12
C PRO A 29 10.53 -8.32 13.18
N GLY A 30 9.83 -9.23 13.85
CA GLY A 30 8.39 -9.19 14.00
C GLY A 30 7.81 -10.55 14.40
N PRO A 31 6.47 -10.69 14.43
CA PRO A 31 5.85 -11.97 14.71
C PRO A 31 6.23 -13.02 13.65
N ALA A 32 6.44 -14.26 14.08
CA ALA A 32 6.84 -15.37 13.20
C ALA A 32 5.81 -15.68 12.11
N GLU A 33 4.54 -15.37 12.37
CA GLU A 33 3.42 -15.56 11.46
C GLU A 33 2.64 -14.25 11.29
N LEU A 34 2.08 -14.05 10.10
CA LEU A 34 1.19 -12.94 9.79
C LEU A 34 -0.18 -13.48 9.37
N ASN A 35 -1.25 -12.77 9.76
CA ASN A 35 -2.59 -13.07 9.29
C ASN A 35 -2.79 -12.46 7.90
N VAL A 36 -2.95 -13.30 6.88
CA VAL A 36 -3.29 -12.90 5.50
C VAL A 36 -4.77 -13.12 5.18
N GLY A 37 -5.56 -13.64 6.12
CA GLY A 37 -7.01 -13.77 6.00
C GLY A 37 -7.74 -12.60 6.66
N THR A 38 -9.07 -12.65 6.63
CA THR A 38 -9.91 -11.62 7.26
C THR A 38 -9.87 -11.73 8.78
N ALA A 39 -10.49 -10.78 9.48
CA ALA A 39 -10.64 -10.87 10.94
C ALA A 39 -11.59 -12.02 11.35
N GLN A 40 -12.56 -12.33 10.48
CA GLN A 40 -13.57 -13.37 10.66
C GLN A 40 -12.99 -14.76 10.32
N GLU A 41 -12.15 -14.83 9.30
CA GLU A 41 -11.51 -16.05 8.81
C GLU A 41 -9.99 -15.84 8.74
N PRO A 42 -9.31 -15.83 9.90
CA PRO A 42 -7.87 -15.60 9.93
C PRO A 42 -7.13 -16.79 9.30
N HIS A 43 -6.16 -16.46 8.47
CA HIS A 43 -5.23 -17.40 7.87
C HIS A 43 -3.80 -16.99 8.24
N LEU A 44 -3.22 -17.66 9.23
CA LEU A 44 -1.84 -17.41 9.67
C LEU A 44 -0.88 -18.17 8.77
N VAL A 45 0.09 -17.45 8.20
CA VAL A 45 1.18 -18.02 7.41
C VAL A 45 2.52 -17.49 7.92
N PRO A 46 3.65 -18.19 7.67
CA PRO A 46 4.97 -17.69 8.02
C PRO A 46 5.18 -16.27 7.49
N ARG A 47 5.77 -15.38 8.29
CA ARG A 47 5.98 -13.95 7.95
C ARG A 47 6.66 -13.77 6.58
N SER A 48 7.69 -14.56 6.31
CA SER A 48 8.40 -14.53 5.03
C SER A 48 7.48 -14.87 3.85
N LEU A 49 6.59 -15.85 4.02
CA LEU A 49 5.61 -16.23 3.00
C LEU A 49 4.55 -15.15 2.80
N ALA A 50 4.04 -14.54 3.87
CA ALA A 50 3.09 -13.44 3.77
C ALA A 50 3.65 -12.25 2.97
N TRP A 51 4.90 -11.85 3.21
CA TRP A 51 5.54 -10.79 2.43
C TRP A 51 5.77 -11.20 0.98
N GLN A 52 6.20 -12.44 0.72
CA GLN A 52 6.35 -12.94 -0.64
C GLN A 52 5.02 -12.94 -1.40
N GLN A 53 3.93 -13.38 -0.76
CA GLN A 53 2.59 -13.33 -1.34
C GLN A 53 2.15 -11.89 -1.64
N GLY A 54 2.33 -10.96 -0.69
CA GLY A 54 2.03 -9.54 -0.88
C GLY A 54 2.75 -8.91 -2.07
N TYR A 55 4.05 -9.17 -2.22
CA TYR A 55 4.82 -8.67 -3.35
C TYR A 55 4.54 -9.42 -4.66
N ALA A 56 4.17 -10.70 -4.61
CA ALA A 56 3.73 -11.44 -5.79
C ALA A 56 2.41 -10.88 -6.34
N MET A 57 1.47 -10.45 -5.48
CA MET A 57 0.25 -9.75 -5.93
C MET A 57 0.58 -8.45 -6.69
N ASN A 58 1.59 -7.69 -6.25
CA ASN A 58 2.04 -6.50 -6.97
C ASN A 58 2.61 -6.84 -8.36
N VAL A 59 3.39 -7.92 -8.47
CA VAL A 59 3.91 -8.43 -9.76
C VAL A 59 2.74 -8.87 -10.66
N LEU A 60 1.76 -9.58 -10.10
CA LEU A 60 0.56 -10.02 -10.80
C LEU A 60 -0.20 -8.84 -11.40
N VAL A 61 -0.53 -7.84 -10.58
CA VAL A 61 -1.24 -6.62 -11.01
C VAL A 61 -0.45 -5.88 -12.09
N LYS A 62 0.88 -5.80 -11.96
CA LYS A 62 1.73 -5.12 -12.95
C LYS A 62 1.72 -5.81 -14.31
N CYS A 63 1.67 -7.14 -14.31
CA CYS A 63 1.59 -7.94 -15.53
C CYS A 63 0.14 -8.18 -16.00
N ASP A 64 -0.84 -7.52 -15.38
CA ASP A 64 -2.28 -7.68 -15.65
C ASP A 64 -2.77 -9.14 -15.55
N GLY A 65 -2.13 -9.92 -14.67
CA GLY A 65 -2.41 -11.34 -14.52
C GLY A 65 -2.06 -12.19 -15.76
N ASP A 66 -1.38 -11.65 -16.77
CA ASP A 66 -0.99 -12.41 -17.96
C ASP A 66 0.02 -13.50 -17.56
N HIS A 67 -0.45 -14.74 -17.53
CA HIS A 67 0.31 -15.91 -17.14
C HIS A 67 1.57 -16.11 -18.00
N THR A 68 1.48 -15.85 -19.31
CA THR A 68 2.61 -16.01 -20.24
C THR A 68 3.68 -14.96 -19.97
N ARG A 69 3.28 -13.70 -19.75
CA ARG A 69 4.20 -12.61 -19.37
C ARG A 69 4.87 -12.88 -18.03
N LEU A 70 4.12 -13.35 -17.03
CA LEU A 70 4.66 -13.70 -15.71
C LEU A 70 5.75 -14.77 -15.82
N LEU A 71 5.51 -15.84 -16.57
CA LEU A 71 6.51 -16.90 -16.79
C LEU A 71 7.71 -16.41 -17.62
N ALA A 72 7.49 -15.53 -18.59
CA ALA A 72 8.58 -14.92 -19.36
C ALA A 72 9.47 -14.03 -18.47
N ALA A 73 8.87 -13.20 -17.63
CA ALA A 73 9.58 -12.37 -16.65
C ALA A 73 10.35 -13.23 -15.64
N ALA A 74 9.77 -14.33 -15.16
CA ALA A 74 10.45 -15.27 -14.26
C ALA A 74 11.75 -15.83 -14.89
N ARG A 75 11.69 -16.26 -16.15
CA ARG A 75 12.86 -16.75 -16.90
C ARG A 75 13.92 -15.67 -17.08
N GLU A 76 13.52 -14.44 -17.40
CA GLU A 76 14.46 -13.32 -17.55
C GLU A 76 15.13 -12.96 -16.21
N CYS A 77 14.38 -12.97 -15.11
CA CYS A 77 14.92 -12.79 -13.75
C CYS A 77 15.96 -13.87 -13.40
N GLN A 78 15.70 -15.14 -13.75
CA GLN A 78 16.66 -16.23 -13.55
C GLN A 78 17.93 -16.03 -14.39
N ALA A 79 17.78 -15.60 -15.64
CA ALA A 79 18.92 -15.30 -16.51
C ALA A 79 19.78 -14.15 -15.94
N GLU A 80 19.15 -13.07 -15.45
CA GLU A 80 19.87 -11.98 -14.76
C GLU A 80 20.55 -12.47 -13.48
N ALA A 81 19.90 -13.32 -12.66
CA ALA A 81 20.52 -13.88 -11.47
C ALA A 81 21.82 -14.61 -11.82
N ILE A 82 21.79 -15.51 -12.82
CA ILE A 82 22.97 -16.25 -13.30
C ILE A 82 24.06 -15.28 -13.80
N ARG A 83 23.71 -14.27 -14.60
CA ARG A 83 24.65 -13.25 -15.10
C ARG A 83 25.33 -12.48 -13.97
N ARG A 84 24.62 -12.24 -12.86
CA ARG A 84 25.07 -11.41 -11.73
C ARG A 84 25.86 -12.18 -10.68
N THR A 85 25.65 -13.49 -10.55
CA THR A 85 26.26 -14.35 -9.52
C THR A 85 27.77 -14.14 -9.35
N PRO A 86 28.60 -14.11 -10.42
CA PRO A 86 30.05 -13.96 -10.26
C PRO A 86 30.47 -12.60 -9.71
N ALA A 87 29.72 -11.54 -10.04
CA ALA A 87 30.11 -10.16 -9.73
C ALA A 87 29.49 -9.64 -8.43
N SER A 88 28.29 -10.10 -8.07
CA SER A 88 27.55 -9.60 -6.91
C SER A 88 26.51 -10.62 -6.43
N PRO A 89 26.90 -11.52 -5.50
CA PRO A 89 25.99 -12.52 -4.92
C PRO A 89 24.73 -11.91 -4.28
N HIS A 90 24.85 -10.72 -3.68
CA HIS A 90 23.71 -10.01 -3.09
C HIS A 90 22.64 -9.66 -4.14
N ARG A 91 23.03 -9.01 -5.25
CA ARG A 91 22.12 -8.74 -6.37
C ARG A 91 21.58 -10.02 -7.01
N ALA A 92 22.40 -11.07 -7.11
CA ALA A 92 21.92 -12.35 -7.63
C ALA A 92 20.76 -12.90 -6.77
N ARG A 93 20.84 -12.79 -5.43
CA ARG A 93 19.74 -13.13 -4.51
C ARG A 93 18.48 -12.30 -4.77
N GLU A 94 18.61 -10.99 -5.03
CA GLU A 94 17.46 -10.14 -5.39
C GLU A 94 16.76 -10.62 -6.67
N TRP A 95 17.54 -10.98 -7.70
CA TRP A 95 17.00 -11.51 -8.96
C TRP A 95 16.40 -12.91 -8.83
N THR A 96 17.00 -13.79 -8.02
CA THR A 96 16.40 -15.08 -7.68
C THR A 96 15.05 -14.87 -7.00
N ARG A 97 14.97 -13.97 -6.01
CA ARG A 97 13.70 -13.65 -5.36
C ARG A 97 12.69 -13.07 -6.35
N ALA A 98 13.11 -12.24 -7.30
CA ALA A 98 12.23 -11.73 -8.34
C ALA A 98 11.60 -12.84 -9.19
N ALA A 99 12.38 -13.85 -9.56
CA ALA A 99 11.87 -15.02 -10.26
C ALA A 99 10.86 -15.80 -9.40
N ASP A 100 11.11 -15.97 -8.10
CA ASP A 100 10.18 -16.63 -7.18
C ASP A 100 8.84 -15.87 -7.11
N LEU A 101 8.88 -14.54 -7.02
CA LEU A 101 7.68 -13.70 -6.99
C LEU A 101 6.86 -13.82 -8.29
N CYS A 102 7.52 -13.83 -9.45
CA CYS A 102 6.85 -14.06 -10.74
C CYS A 102 6.21 -15.44 -10.82
N ASN A 103 6.89 -16.49 -10.35
CA ASN A 103 6.35 -17.85 -10.32
C ASN A 103 5.17 -17.97 -9.35
N LEU A 104 5.25 -17.34 -8.18
CA LEU A 104 4.15 -17.31 -7.22
C LEU A 104 2.93 -16.58 -7.80
N ALA A 105 3.14 -15.43 -8.45
CA ALA A 105 2.08 -14.71 -9.16
C ALA A 105 1.45 -15.55 -10.28
N ALA A 106 2.25 -16.26 -11.08
CA ALA A 106 1.75 -17.17 -12.11
C ALA A 106 0.90 -18.30 -11.50
N ALA A 107 1.34 -18.90 -10.39
CA ALA A 107 0.58 -19.93 -9.67
C ALA A 107 -0.75 -19.42 -9.11
N MET A 108 -0.83 -18.15 -8.67
CA MET A 108 -2.09 -17.54 -8.24
C MET A 108 -3.08 -17.41 -9.40
N VAL A 109 -2.60 -16.96 -10.58
CA VAL A 109 -3.42 -16.90 -11.80
C VAL A 109 -3.86 -18.30 -12.24
N GLU A 110 -2.95 -19.28 -12.23
CA GLU A 110 -3.26 -20.66 -12.59
C GLU A 110 -4.30 -21.27 -11.66
N GLY A 111 -4.13 -21.12 -10.35
CA GLY A 111 -5.04 -21.63 -9.32
C GLY A 111 -6.44 -21.01 -9.39
N ALA A 112 -6.55 -19.77 -9.87
CA ALA A 112 -7.83 -19.13 -10.16
C ALA A 112 -8.46 -19.57 -11.49
N GLY A 113 -7.74 -20.32 -12.34
CA GLY A 113 -8.17 -20.66 -13.71
C GLY A 113 -7.89 -19.57 -14.74
N GLY A 114 -7.28 -18.45 -14.35
CA GLY A 114 -7.03 -17.27 -15.19
C GLY A 114 -6.11 -17.50 -16.39
N HIS A 115 -5.36 -18.60 -16.41
CA HIS A 115 -4.53 -18.97 -17.56
C HIS A 115 -5.34 -19.55 -18.75
N ARG A 116 -6.62 -19.89 -18.54
CA ARG A 116 -7.55 -20.42 -19.56
C ARG A 116 -8.81 -19.59 -19.71
N ASP A 117 -9.17 -18.84 -18.68
CA ASP A 117 -10.38 -18.04 -18.62
C ASP A 117 -10.02 -16.58 -18.34
N ASP A 118 -10.30 -15.71 -19.32
CA ASP A 118 -10.03 -14.28 -19.25
C ASP A 118 -10.74 -13.63 -18.07
N LYS A 119 -12.00 -14.00 -17.81
CA LYS A 119 -12.75 -13.48 -16.66
C LYS A 119 -12.13 -13.91 -15.35
N ALA A 120 -11.71 -15.17 -15.24
CA ALA A 120 -11.01 -15.64 -14.05
C ALA A 120 -9.70 -14.87 -13.83
N ARG A 121 -8.97 -14.53 -14.90
CA ARG A 121 -7.78 -13.65 -14.83
C ARG A 121 -8.16 -12.26 -14.32
N GLN A 122 -9.17 -11.63 -14.92
CA GLN A 122 -9.59 -10.28 -14.54
C GLN A 122 -10.06 -10.22 -13.07
N ARG A 123 -10.80 -11.24 -12.59
CA ARG A 123 -11.23 -11.34 -11.19
C ARG A 123 -10.04 -11.43 -10.23
N VAL A 124 -9.05 -12.29 -10.51
CA VAL A 124 -7.86 -12.39 -9.64
C VAL A 124 -7.03 -11.10 -9.65
N VAL A 125 -6.93 -10.41 -10.79
CA VAL A 125 -6.26 -9.10 -10.88
C VAL A 125 -6.98 -8.05 -10.05
N ALA A 126 -8.31 -7.95 -10.16
CA ALA A 126 -9.12 -7.01 -9.40
C ALA A 126 -8.97 -7.25 -7.88
N SER A 127 -9.09 -8.50 -7.45
CA SER A 127 -8.89 -8.89 -6.04
C SER A 127 -7.47 -8.58 -5.55
N CYS A 128 -6.43 -8.86 -6.34
CA CYS A 128 -5.05 -8.53 -5.95
C CYS A 128 -4.81 -7.01 -5.88
N ARG A 129 -5.45 -6.22 -6.74
CA ARG A 129 -5.40 -4.75 -6.68
C ARG A 129 -6.03 -4.23 -5.41
N HIS A 130 -7.22 -4.73 -5.06
CA HIS A 130 -7.88 -4.42 -3.79
C HIS A 130 -7.00 -4.79 -2.59
N GLU A 131 -6.49 -6.03 -2.54
CA GLU A 131 -5.68 -6.51 -1.42
C GLU A 131 -4.37 -5.72 -1.27
N THR A 132 -3.67 -5.43 -2.38
CA THR A 132 -2.44 -4.62 -2.31
C THR A 132 -2.71 -3.19 -1.84
N MET A 133 -3.85 -2.60 -2.21
CA MET A 133 -4.32 -1.33 -1.66
C MET A 133 -4.62 -1.44 -0.16
N MET A 134 -5.30 -2.50 0.27
CA MET A 134 -5.65 -2.74 1.67
C MET A 134 -4.42 -2.99 2.55
N MET A 135 -3.41 -3.68 2.03
CA MET A 135 -2.13 -3.87 2.72
C MET A 135 -1.38 -2.55 2.92
N ALA A 136 -1.40 -1.67 1.91
CA ALA A 136 -0.66 -0.41 1.96
C ALA A 136 -1.40 0.67 2.78
N LEU A 137 -2.71 0.81 2.57
CA LEU A 137 -3.50 1.97 3.01
C LEU A 137 -4.81 1.58 3.71
N GLY A 138 -5.07 0.29 3.94
CA GLY A 138 -6.33 -0.18 4.53
C GLY A 138 -6.59 0.28 5.97
N SER A 139 -5.59 0.90 6.63
CA SER A 139 -5.78 1.60 7.89
C SER A 139 -6.58 2.90 7.76
N ILE A 140 -6.66 3.48 6.55
CA ILE A 140 -7.44 4.68 6.25
C ILE A 140 -8.86 4.23 5.87
N PRO A 141 -9.90 4.53 6.69
CA PRO A 141 -11.26 4.03 6.45
C PRO A 141 -11.82 4.38 5.07
N ALA A 142 -11.62 5.62 4.60
CA ALA A 142 -12.08 6.06 3.30
C ALA A 142 -11.45 5.24 2.16
N VAL A 143 -10.14 4.98 2.21
CA VAL A 143 -9.45 4.16 1.20
C VAL A 143 -9.97 2.72 1.23
N ALA A 144 -10.23 2.17 2.41
CA ALA A 144 -10.77 0.82 2.54
C ALA A 144 -12.18 0.70 1.94
N GLU A 145 -13.04 1.68 2.18
CA GLU A 145 -14.41 1.72 1.67
C GLU A 145 -14.42 1.94 0.15
N THR A 146 -13.66 2.92 -0.36
CA THR A 146 -13.51 3.17 -1.79
C THR A 146 -12.96 1.94 -2.52
N SER A 147 -11.87 1.35 -2.02
CA SER A 147 -11.26 0.15 -2.63
C SER A 147 -12.23 -1.05 -2.63
N ALA A 148 -13.07 -1.21 -1.60
CA ALA A 148 -14.07 -2.28 -1.57
C ALA A 148 -15.20 -2.03 -2.58
N GLN A 149 -15.65 -0.78 -2.70
CA GLN A 149 -16.68 -0.40 -3.68
C GLN A 149 -16.17 -0.58 -5.12
N GLU A 150 -14.96 -0.11 -5.42
CA GLU A 150 -14.30 -0.31 -6.72
C GLU A 150 -14.17 -1.79 -7.07
N LEU A 151 -13.81 -2.65 -6.11
CA LEU A 151 -13.76 -4.09 -6.33
C LEU A 151 -15.14 -4.66 -6.69
N ILE A 152 -16.19 -4.29 -5.96
CA ILE A 152 -17.57 -4.77 -6.23
C ILE A 152 -18.03 -4.35 -7.62
N GLU A 153 -17.80 -3.09 -8.00
CA GLU A 153 -18.17 -2.56 -9.31
C GLU A 153 -17.39 -3.25 -10.43
N GLN A 154 -16.08 -3.43 -10.26
CA GLN A 154 -15.24 -4.10 -11.24
C GLN A 154 -15.66 -5.57 -11.43
N LEU A 155 -15.96 -6.30 -10.34
CA LEU A 155 -16.44 -7.68 -10.43
C LEU A 155 -17.80 -7.76 -11.14
N ALA A 156 -18.71 -6.81 -10.88
CA ALA A 156 -20.00 -6.77 -11.57
C ALA A 156 -19.85 -6.57 -13.08
N VAL A 157 -18.91 -5.72 -13.51
CA VAL A 157 -18.58 -5.53 -14.94
C VAL A 157 -18.04 -6.81 -15.56
N ILE A 158 -17.08 -7.47 -14.92
CA ILE A 158 -16.48 -8.74 -15.40
C ILE A 158 -17.54 -9.84 -15.55
N ASP A 159 -18.49 -9.89 -14.61
CA ASP A 159 -19.54 -10.89 -14.62
C ASP A 159 -20.61 -10.62 -15.68
N ALA A 160 -20.90 -9.35 -15.96
CA ALA A 160 -21.91 -8.93 -16.94
C ALA A 160 -21.49 -9.07 -18.40
N GLU A 161 -20.19 -9.05 -18.71
CA GLU A 161 -19.68 -9.27 -20.06
C GLU A 161 -20.18 -10.64 -20.57
N PRO A 162 -20.73 -10.79 -21.79
CA PRO A 162 -21.09 -12.11 -22.28
C PRO A 162 -19.83 -12.99 -22.29
N ALA A 163 -19.94 -14.26 -21.91
CA ALA A 163 -18.84 -15.18 -22.12
C ALA A 163 -18.49 -15.14 -23.61
N ASP A 164 -17.19 -14.98 -23.92
CA ASP A 164 -16.73 -15.04 -25.31
C ASP A 164 -17.40 -16.26 -25.95
N PRO A 165 -18.09 -16.10 -27.10
CA PRO A 165 -18.75 -17.21 -27.75
C PRO A 165 -17.69 -18.29 -27.94
N GLU A 166 -17.93 -19.44 -27.30
CA GLU A 166 -17.05 -20.61 -27.34
C GLU A 166 -16.56 -20.73 -28.78
N PRO A 167 -15.25 -20.67 -29.06
CA PRO A 167 -14.75 -20.59 -30.43
C PRO A 167 -15.36 -21.79 -31.14
N ALA A 168 -16.31 -21.51 -32.03
CA ALA A 168 -17.08 -22.56 -32.66
C ALA A 168 -16.05 -23.48 -33.29
N PHE A 169 -15.92 -24.69 -32.76
CA PHE A 169 -15.09 -25.74 -33.34
C PHE A 169 -15.80 -26.19 -34.63
N GLY A 170 -15.86 -25.28 -35.58
CA GLY A 170 -16.45 -25.38 -36.89
C GLY A 170 -15.31 -25.43 -37.89
N SER A 171 -15.00 -26.65 -38.32
CA SER A 171 -14.30 -26.88 -39.56
C SER A 171 -15.00 -26.12 -40.70
N GLY A 172 -14.40 -25.05 -41.22
CA GLY A 172 -14.71 -24.58 -42.57
C GLY A 172 -14.90 -23.09 -42.75
N ARG A 173 -13.90 -22.52 -43.44
CA ARG A 173 -13.92 -21.37 -44.36
C ARG A 173 -14.01 -19.96 -43.75
N PRO A 174 -13.07 -19.05 -44.10
CA PRO A 174 -13.13 -17.65 -43.67
C PRO A 174 -14.29 -16.93 -44.40
N PRO A 175 -15.05 -16.07 -43.71
CA PRO A 175 -15.92 -15.12 -44.39
C PRO A 175 -15.10 -13.91 -44.81
N ASP A 176 -15.03 -13.69 -46.13
CA ASP A 176 -14.87 -12.35 -46.68
C ASP A 176 -16.18 -11.61 -46.41
N ASP A 177 -16.16 -10.56 -45.57
CA ASP A 177 -16.78 -9.26 -45.88
C ASP A 177 -16.73 -8.32 -44.67
N ALA A 178 -16.06 -7.19 -44.89
CA ALA A 178 -15.98 -6.06 -43.99
C ALA A 178 -17.12 -5.08 -44.28
N SER A 179 -18.10 -5.02 -43.38
CA SER A 179 -18.99 -3.87 -43.26
C SER A 179 -19.48 -3.73 -41.81
N ALA A 180 -18.70 -3.00 -41.01
CA ALA A 180 -19.15 -2.54 -39.70
C ALA A 180 -20.29 -1.52 -39.87
N SER A 181 -21.37 -1.72 -39.13
CA SER A 181 -22.60 -0.92 -39.25
C SER A 181 -22.44 0.43 -38.53
N PRO A 182 -22.69 1.59 -39.19
CA PRO A 182 -22.47 2.93 -38.63
C PRO A 182 -23.33 3.28 -37.39
N LEU A 183 -24.30 2.44 -37.03
CA LEU A 183 -25.20 2.66 -35.90
C LEU A 183 -24.55 2.39 -34.54
N ILE A 184 -23.55 1.49 -34.47
CA ILE A 184 -22.89 1.13 -33.20
C ILE A 184 -21.93 2.22 -32.75
N GLU A 185 -21.22 2.87 -33.68
CA GLU A 185 -20.33 3.99 -33.34
C GLU A 185 -21.12 5.19 -32.79
N GLN A 186 -22.33 5.44 -33.30
CA GLN A 186 -23.15 6.57 -32.88
C GLN A 186 -23.83 6.36 -31.51
N GLU A 187 -24.15 5.12 -31.13
CA GLU A 187 -24.65 4.82 -29.78
C GLU A 187 -23.54 4.91 -28.72
N LEU A 188 -22.29 4.58 -29.07
CA LEU A 188 -21.14 4.72 -28.18
C LEU A 188 -20.74 6.19 -27.96
N GLU A 189 -20.80 7.04 -28.99
CA GLU A 189 -20.56 8.49 -28.84
C GLU A 189 -21.63 9.18 -27.97
N ASN A 190 -22.90 8.78 -28.10
CA ASN A 190 -23.99 9.35 -27.31
C ASN A 190 -23.94 8.92 -25.83
N ALA A 191 -23.44 7.72 -25.53
CA ALA A 191 -23.24 7.26 -24.16
C ALA A 191 -22.08 8.00 -23.44
N ALA A 192 -21.03 8.40 -24.19
CA ALA A 192 -19.91 9.16 -23.65
C ALA A 192 -20.26 10.61 -23.26
N ALA A 193 -21.28 11.21 -23.90
CA ALA A 193 -21.69 12.59 -23.65
C ALA A 193 -22.52 12.79 -22.36
N GLY A 194 -22.97 11.72 -21.70
CA GLY A 194 -23.83 11.74 -20.52
C GLY A 194 -23.18 11.34 -19.19
N LEU A 195 -21.90 10.95 -19.21
CA LEU A 195 -21.17 10.61 -17.99
C LEU A 195 -20.77 11.89 -17.24
N PRO A 196 -20.99 11.96 -15.91
CA PRO A 196 -20.45 13.05 -15.11
C PRO A 196 -18.93 13.12 -15.29
N ASP A 197 -18.39 14.32 -15.40
CA ASP A 197 -16.95 14.60 -15.55
C ASP A 197 -16.18 14.16 -14.29
N ILE A 198 -15.83 12.86 -14.22
CA ILE A 198 -15.09 12.23 -13.12
C ILE A 198 -13.61 12.69 -13.11
N ASP A 199 -13.14 13.27 -14.23
CA ASP A 199 -11.78 13.79 -14.40
C ASP A 199 -11.63 15.25 -13.97
N ARG A 200 -12.69 15.89 -13.48
CA ARG A 200 -12.58 17.21 -12.88
C ARG A 200 -11.89 17.09 -11.53
N GLU A 201 -10.55 17.08 -11.56
CA GLU A 201 -9.70 17.19 -10.37
C GLU A 201 -10.33 18.25 -9.46
N PRO A 202 -10.76 17.88 -8.24
CA PRO A 202 -11.38 18.84 -7.34
C PRO A 202 -10.38 19.97 -7.17
N LEU A 203 -10.75 21.17 -7.62
CA LEU A 203 -9.94 22.37 -7.47
C LEU A 203 -9.69 22.55 -5.98
N ILE A 204 -8.52 22.12 -5.54
CA ILE A 204 -8.19 22.12 -4.13
C ILE A 204 -8.09 23.58 -3.69
N ASP A 205 -9.03 23.96 -2.83
CA ASP A 205 -9.08 25.31 -2.31
C ASP A 205 -7.87 25.56 -1.42
N ARG A 206 -6.99 26.46 -1.86
CA ARG A 206 -5.80 26.87 -1.10
C ARG A 206 -6.17 27.51 0.23
N ALA A 207 -7.34 28.15 0.33
CA ALA A 207 -7.83 28.70 1.60
C ALA A 207 -8.16 27.56 2.57
N ALA A 208 -8.83 26.51 2.10
CA ALA A 208 -9.14 25.33 2.91
C ALA A 208 -7.88 24.58 3.38
N ILE A 209 -6.86 24.48 2.52
CA ILE A 209 -5.53 23.96 2.94
C ILE A 209 -4.93 24.85 4.05
N ALA A 210 -4.96 26.17 3.87
CA ALA A 210 -4.37 27.09 4.85
C ALA A 210 -5.08 27.00 6.21
N GLU A 211 -6.41 26.82 6.21
CA GLU A 211 -7.20 26.57 7.41
C GLU A 211 -6.84 25.22 8.05
N LEU A 212 -6.71 24.15 7.26
CA LEU A 212 -6.26 22.85 7.75
C LEU A 212 -4.89 22.95 8.42
N VAL A 213 -3.95 23.69 7.82
CA VAL A 213 -2.64 23.96 8.42
C VAL A 213 -2.76 24.77 9.71
N ALA A 214 -3.63 25.76 9.78
CA ALA A 214 -3.83 26.58 10.97
C ALA A 214 -4.36 25.80 12.18
N CYS A 215 -5.09 24.70 11.94
CA CYS A 215 -5.70 23.87 12.98
C CYS A 215 -4.87 22.64 13.41
N ALA A 216 -3.57 22.59 13.09
CA ALA A 216 -2.73 21.42 13.38
C ALA A 216 -2.49 21.14 14.87
N ASP A 217 -2.82 22.09 15.75
CA ASP A 217 -2.84 21.95 17.21
C ASP A 217 -4.20 21.46 17.75
N GLN A 218 -5.25 21.50 16.93
CA GLN A 218 -6.59 21.04 17.27
C GLN A 218 -6.77 19.57 16.88
N VAL A 219 -6.17 18.69 17.67
CA VAL A 219 -6.10 17.26 17.36
C VAL A 219 -7.11 16.47 18.19
N ALA A 220 -7.98 15.71 17.52
CA ALA A 220 -8.82 14.74 18.21
C ALA A 220 -7.99 13.51 18.59
N TRP A 221 -7.94 13.25 19.90
CA TRP A 221 -7.18 12.16 20.46
C TRP A 221 -8.06 10.92 20.64
N ALA A 222 -7.77 9.84 19.90
CA ALA A 222 -8.34 8.54 20.23
C ALA A 222 -7.57 7.93 21.42
N PRO A 223 -8.27 7.47 22.48
CA PRO A 223 -7.60 6.84 23.61
C PRO A 223 -6.75 5.66 23.12
N ASP A 224 -5.60 5.46 23.77
CA ASP A 224 -4.80 4.25 23.56
C ASP A 224 -5.70 3.03 23.77
N ARG A 225 -5.39 1.92 23.09
CA ARG A 225 -6.05 0.65 23.42
C ARG A 225 -5.87 0.43 24.92
N ASP A 226 -6.97 0.39 25.68
CA ASP A 226 -6.93 0.37 27.15
C ASP A 226 -5.84 -0.56 27.68
N ARG A 227 -5.04 -0.10 28.64
CA ARG A 227 -4.03 -0.93 29.34
C ARG A 227 -4.62 -2.22 29.91
N TRP A 228 -5.92 -2.25 30.16
CA TRP A 228 -6.68 -3.46 30.50
C TRP A 228 -6.63 -4.53 29.41
N HIS A 229 -6.62 -4.16 28.12
CA HIS A 229 -6.47 -5.10 27.00
C HIS A 229 -5.08 -5.71 26.93
N GLU A 230 -4.01 -4.95 27.18
CA GLU A 230 -2.65 -5.51 27.29
C GLU A 230 -2.49 -6.41 28.53
N LEU A 231 -3.12 -6.04 29.65
CA LEU A 231 -3.12 -6.85 30.86
C LEU A 231 -3.88 -8.17 30.66
N ILE A 232 -5.07 -8.13 30.03
CA ILE A 232 -5.84 -9.32 29.65
C ILE A 232 -5.07 -10.15 28.61
N HIS A 233 -4.34 -9.52 27.68
CA HIS A 233 -3.48 -10.19 26.72
C HIS A 233 -2.32 -10.94 27.40
N ARG A 234 -1.72 -10.34 28.44
CA ARG A 234 -0.66 -10.94 29.27
C ARG A 234 -1.20 -12.09 30.14
N LEU A 235 -2.36 -11.90 30.76
CA LEU A 235 -2.96 -12.87 31.70
C LEU A 235 -3.64 -14.06 31.01
N SER A 236 -4.17 -13.88 29.79
CA SER A 236 -4.87 -14.95 29.05
C SER A 236 -3.96 -15.82 28.19
N GLY A 237 -2.63 -15.63 28.24
CA GLY A 237 -1.69 -16.37 27.40
C GLY A 237 -2.00 -16.27 25.91
N ARG A 238 -2.52 -15.11 25.47
CA ARG A 238 -3.00 -14.82 24.10
C ARG A 238 -4.22 -15.63 23.62
N ARG A 239 -4.92 -16.39 24.48
CA ARG A 239 -6.02 -17.29 24.05
C ARG A 239 -7.40 -16.61 23.92
N LEU A 240 -7.63 -15.48 24.58
CA LEU A 240 -8.97 -14.88 24.70
C LEU A 240 -9.25 -13.65 23.81
N TYR A 241 -8.29 -13.21 23.00
CA TYR A 241 -8.44 -11.98 22.19
C TYR A 241 -9.30 -12.14 20.91
N ARG A 242 -9.97 -13.28 20.71
CA ARG A 242 -10.68 -13.60 19.45
C ARG A 242 -11.98 -12.82 19.18
N ARG A 243 -12.41 -11.87 20.04
CA ARG A 243 -13.75 -11.26 19.95
C ARG A 243 -13.88 -9.74 20.05
N TYR A 244 -12.79 -8.98 20.17
CA TYR A 244 -12.88 -7.51 20.42
C TYR A 244 -12.06 -6.66 19.44
N ARG A 245 -12.21 -6.91 18.14
CA ARG A 245 -11.58 -6.10 17.10
C ARG A 245 -12.61 -5.39 16.20
N THR A 246 -13.57 -4.67 16.79
CA THR A 246 -14.50 -3.76 16.08
C THR A 246 -15.24 -2.79 17.00
N ARG A 247 -14.52 -2.04 17.84
CA ARG A 247 -14.93 -0.64 18.05
C ARG A 247 -13.79 0.21 17.56
N ARG A 248 -13.82 0.54 16.26
CA ARG A 248 -13.16 1.75 15.76
C ARG A 248 -13.59 2.84 16.73
N THR A 249 -12.65 3.50 17.40
CA THR A 249 -12.96 4.75 18.06
C THR A 249 -13.49 5.64 16.95
N ARG A 250 -14.81 5.86 16.92
CA ARG A 250 -15.43 6.73 15.92
C ARG A 250 -15.00 8.13 16.33
N LEU A 251 -13.93 8.61 15.71
CA LEU A 251 -13.56 10.00 15.82
C LEU A 251 -14.66 10.80 15.10
N PRO A 252 -14.96 12.02 15.55
CA PRO A 252 -15.93 12.86 14.85
C PRO A 252 -15.45 13.10 13.41
N ASP A 253 -16.36 12.98 12.45
CA ASP A 253 -16.04 13.10 11.01
C ASP A 253 -15.58 14.52 10.63
N ASP A 254 -15.78 15.50 11.52
CA ASP A 254 -15.47 16.91 11.35
C ASP A 254 -14.11 17.34 11.92
N VAL A 255 -13.32 16.43 12.50
CA VAL A 255 -12.01 16.84 13.05
C VAL A 255 -10.92 16.77 11.99
N PRO A 256 -10.30 17.91 11.63
CA PRO A 256 -9.29 17.96 10.57
C PRO A 256 -8.00 17.21 10.93
N TRP A 257 -7.70 17.06 12.23
CA TRP A 257 -6.52 16.37 12.73
C TRP A 257 -6.88 15.33 13.77
N THR A 258 -6.23 14.17 13.67
CA THR A 258 -6.47 13.04 14.56
C THR A 258 -5.17 12.42 15.01
N ASP A 259 -5.10 12.04 16.29
CA ASP A 259 -4.07 11.14 16.80
C ASP A 259 -4.73 9.82 17.14
N VAL A 260 -4.28 8.74 16.50
CA VAL A 260 -4.78 7.38 16.73
C VAL A 260 -3.64 6.41 17.00
N PRO A 261 -3.85 5.27 17.67
CA PRO A 261 -2.86 4.20 17.71
C PRO A 261 -2.46 3.79 16.29
N SER A 262 -1.14 3.73 16.02
CA SER A 262 -0.62 3.32 14.71
C SER A 262 -1.05 1.88 14.40
N PHE A 263 -1.44 1.66 13.14
CA PHE A 263 -1.83 0.34 12.67
C PHE A 263 -0.61 -0.58 12.48
N ASN A 264 0.47 -0.02 11.95
CA ASN A 264 1.65 -0.76 11.51
C ASN A 264 2.68 -0.95 12.63
N ARG A 265 2.65 -0.10 13.66
CA ARG A 265 3.67 -0.09 14.72
C ARG A 265 3.00 -0.22 16.10
N PRO A 266 3.13 -1.38 16.77
CA PRO A 266 2.62 -1.56 18.13
C PRO A 266 3.18 -0.49 19.08
N THR A 267 2.34 0.08 19.95
CA THR A 267 2.65 1.17 20.90
C THR A 267 2.84 2.56 20.31
N TRP A 268 2.90 2.70 18.98
CA TRP A 268 3.04 3.98 18.30
C TRP A 268 1.69 4.65 18.07
N ARG A 269 1.74 5.92 17.69
CA ARG A 269 0.57 6.69 17.26
C ARG A 269 0.80 7.27 15.87
N THR A 270 -0.29 7.47 15.14
CA THR A 270 -0.30 8.16 13.85
C THR A 270 -1.04 9.46 14.02
N ARG A 271 -0.40 10.58 13.66
CA ARG A 271 -1.05 11.88 13.50
C ARG A 271 -1.49 12.02 12.05
N THR A 272 -2.79 12.17 11.80
CA THR A 272 -3.37 12.21 10.46
C THR A 272 -4.18 13.48 10.25
N ALA A 273 -4.05 14.09 9.07
CA ALA A 273 -4.84 15.22 8.61
C ALA A 273 -5.83 14.80 7.52
N TYR A 274 -7.05 15.33 7.59
CA TYR A 274 -8.08 15.18 6.58
C TYR A 274 -8.59 16.55 6.11
N LEU A 275 -8.80 16.72 4.81
CA LEU A 275 -9.47 17.88 4.23
C LEU A 275 -10.79 17.44 3.61
N ALA A 276 -11.92 17.92 4.15
CA ALA A 276 -13.26 17.53 3.69
C ALA A 276 -13.44 16.00 3.59
N GLY A 277 -12.91 15.26 4.58
CA GLY A 277 -12.93 13.79 4.63
C GLY A 277 -11.85 13.09 3.80
N ALA A 278 -11.19 13.78 2.88
CA ALA A 278 -10.08 13.22 2.10
C ALA A 278 -8.80 13.18 2.92
N PHE A 279 -8.06 12.08 2.85
CA PHE A 279 -6.74 11.95 3.48
C PHE A 279 -5.76 12.97 2.89
N ALA A 280 -5.08 13.75 3.75
CA ALA A 280 -4.13 14.76 3.30
C ALA A 280 -2.68 14.45 3.73
N PHE A 281 -2.50 14.02 4.97
CA PHE A 281 -1.18 13.80 5.56
C PHE A 281 -1.24 12.78 6.69
N ALA A 282 -0.19 12.00 6.88
CA ALA A 282 0.04 11.24 8.12
C ALA A 282 1.52 11.19 8.50
N VAL A 283 1.78 11.02 9.80
CA VAL A 283 3.11 10.68 10.33
C VAL A 283 2.96 9.77 11.55
N ASP A 284 3.77 8.72 11.59
CA ASP A 284 3.88 7.86 12.75
C ASP A 284 4.83 8.49 13.77
N TYR A 285 4.49 8.45 15.05
CA TYR A 285 5.34 8.95 16.11
C TYR A 285 5.26 8.10 17.37
N GLN A 286 6.32 8.19 18.17
CA GLN A 286 6.36 7.58 19.50
C GLN A 286 7.16 8.44 20.47
N VAL A 287 6.73 8.48 21.73
CA VAL A 287 7.37 9.31 22.76
C VAL A 287 7.76 8.47 23.97
N CYS A 288 8.99 8.66 24.47
CA CYS A 288 9.44 8.15 25.75
C CYS A 288 9.73 9.32 26.69
N ARG A 289 8.75 9.64 27.55
CA ARG A 289 8.91 10.71 28.55
C ARG A 289 10.02 10.39 29.56
N THR A 290 10.25 9.12 29.90
CA THR A 290 11.31 8.69 30.82
C THR A 290 12.71 9.04 30.30
N CYS A 291 12.95 8.89 29.00
CA CYS A 291 14.24 9.21 28.40
C CYS A 291 14.31 10.63 27.82
N GLY A 292 13.21 11.37 27.79
CA GLY A 292 13.14 12.67 27.13
C GLY A 292 13.31 12.56 25.60
N LEU A 293 12.82 11.49 24.97
CA LEU A 293 13.02 11.21 23.54
C LEU A 293 11.69 11.08 22.80
N GLY A 294 11.65 11.57 21.56
CA GLY A 294 10.57 11.36 20.61
C GLY A 294 11.10 10.84 19.28
N TRP A 295 10.31 10.01 18.59
CA TRP A 295 10.60 9.49 17.26
C TRP A 295 9.46 9.82 16.32
N VAL A 296 9.80 10.12 15.06
CA VAL A 296 8.83 10.24 13.96
C VAL A 296 9.28 9.38 12.79
N GLU A 297 8.34 8.74 12.12
CA GLU A 297 8.57 7.82 11.00
C GLU A 297 7.48 7.99 9.94
N ASP A 298 7.81 7.57 8.72
CA ASP A 298 6.89 7.46 7.59
C ASP A 298 5.98 8.68 7.34
N PRO A 299 6.50 9.94 7.35
CA PRO A 299 5.68 11.08 6.98
C PRO A 299 5.27 10.96 5.50
N TYR A 300 3.97 10.98 5.25
CA TYR A 300 3.39 10.91 3.92
C TYR A 300 2.39 12.05 3.71
N THR A 301 2.50 12.75 2.59
CA THR A 301 1.54 13.77 2.15
C THR A 301 1.05 13.37 0.78
N GLU A 302 -0.27 13.33 0.58
CA GLU A 302 -0.84 13.03 -0.74
C GLU A 302 -0.30 14.05 -1.77
N PRO A 303 0.03 13.64 -3.01
CA PRO A 303 0.72 14.49 -3.99
C PRO A 303 0.08 15.86 -4.19
N VAL A 304 -1.25 15.90 -4.19
CA VAL A 304 -2.04 17.12 -4.40
C VAL A 304 -1.93 18.12 -3.24
N PHE A 305 -1.55 17.66 -2.03
CA PHE A 305 -1.28 18.51 -0.86
C PHE A 305 0.20 18.71 -0.59
N GLN A 306 1.11 18.22 -1.44
CA GLN A 306 2.54 18.44 -1.22
C GLN A 306 2.89 19.93 -1.29
N ARG A 307 3.93 20.33 -0.54
CA ARG A 307 4.40 21.72 -0.43
C ARG A 307 3.37 22.72 0.15
N SER A 308 2.29 22.22 0.74
CA SER A 308 1.29 23.03 1.49
C SER A 308 1.73 23.45 2.90
N GLY A 309 2.77 22.81 3.44
CA GLY A 309 3.22 23.03 4.81
C GLY A 309 2.68 22.03 5.84
N LEU A 310 1.76 21.13 5.46
CA LEU A 310 1.14 20.14 6.37
C LEU A 310 2.18 19.39 7.23
N ALA A 311 3.19 18.79 6.60
CA ALA A 311 4.21 18.03 7.32
C ALA A 311 5.01 18.89 8.32
N ARG A 312 5.40 20.11 7.93
CA ARG A 312 6.13 21.04 8.81
C ARG A 312 5.28 21.40 10.02
N THR A 313 4.01 21.71 9.81
CA THR A 313 3.12 22.14 10.89
C THR A 313 2.74 20.98 11.79
N ALA A 314 2.42 19.80 11.25
CA ALA A 314 2.15 18.60 12.05
C ALA A 314 3.29 18.26 13.00
N LEU A 315 4.53 18.25 12.48
CA LEU A 315 5.73 18.00 13.28
C LEU A 315 6.00 19.12 14.29
N THR A 316 5.66 20.37 13.96
CA THR A 316 5.77 21.50 14.90
C THR A 316 4.77 21.37 16.04
N ALA A 317 3.51 21.06 15.74
CA ALA A 317 2.47 20.80 16.73
C ALA A 317 2.87 19.63 17.65
N LEU A 318 3.36 18.52 17.09
CA LEU A 318 3.86 17.38 17.89
C LEU A 318 4.95 17.81 18.88
N ARG A 319 5.89 18.66 18.48
CA ARG A 319 6.94 19.16 19.40
C ARG A 319 6.39 20.06 20.49
N SER A 320 5.37 20.87 20.17
CA SER A 320 4.67 21.71 21.15
C SER A 320 3.87 20.88 22.16
N ASP A 321 3.25 19.78 21.72
CA ASP A 321 2.48 18.86 22.57
C ASP A 321 3.36 18.09 23.56
N TYR A 322 4.65 17.90 23.23
CA TYR A 322 5.64 17.23 24.07
C TYR A 322 6.90 18.09 24.26
N PRO A 323 6.80 19.17 25.05
CA PRO A 323 7.92 20.05 25.28
C PRO A 323 9.05 19.33 26.03
N GLY A 324 10.30 19.68 25.70
CA GLY A 324 11.49 19.14 26.34
C GLY A 324 11.98 17.78 25.82
N LEU A 325 11.29 17.17 24.84
CA LEU A 325 11.80 15.97 24.18
C LEU A 325 12.85 16.31 23.10
N SER A 326 13.86 15.46 22.98
CA SER A 326 14.74 15.41 21.79
C SER A 326 14.11 14.52 20.73
N TRP A 327 13.95 15.05 19.51
CA TRP A 327 13.22 14.38 18.44
C TRP A 327 14.15 13.75 17.40
N HIS A 328 13.83 12.52 16.98
CA HIS A 328 14.67 11.66 16.16
C HIS A 328 13.85 10.91 15.10
N THR A 329 14.55 10.23 14.20
CA THR A 329 14.00 9.20 13.30
C THR A 329 14.55 7.82 13.72
N LEU A 330 13.83 6.72 13.54
CA LEU A 330 14.37 5.35 13.65
C LEU A 330 15.16 4.95 12.41
N GLY A 331 14.58 5.23 11.25
CA GLY A 331 15.10 4.82 9.95
C GLY A 331 16.22 5.74 9.46
N GLY A 332 17.05 5.23 8.56
CA GLY A 332 17.93 6.10 7.79
C GLY A 332 17.09 6.93 6.81
N HIS A 333 17.44 8.20 6.63
CA HIS A 333 16.79 9.01 5.60
C HIS A 333 17.14 8.43 4.24
N SER A 334 16.14 8.12 3.42
CA SER A 334 16.41 7.90 2.00
C SER A 334 17.16 9.13 1.47
N ARG A 335 18.11 8.96 0.54
CA ARG A 335 18.87 10.10 0.01
C ARG A 335 17.96 11.20 -0.56
N GLN A 336 16.78 10.81 -1.05
CA GLN A 336 15.76 11.72 -1.57
C GLN A 336 15.01 12.48 -0.46
N ALA A 337 14.93 11.93 0.75
CA ALA A 337 14.25 12.56 1.88
C ALA A 337 15.13 13.52 2.68
N VAL A 338 16.45 13.58 2.44
CA VAL A 338 17.36 14.49 3.17
C VAL A 338 16.89 15.95 3.12
N PRO A 339 16.56 16.54 1.94
CA PRO A 339 16.11 17.93 1.89
C PRO A 339 14.81 18.17 2.67
N PHE A 340 13.93 17.16 2.72
CA PHE A 340 12.70 17.22 3.51
C PHE A 340 13.03 17.30 5.01
N TRP A 341 13.86 16.38 5.50
CA TRP A 341 14.23 16.33 6.92
C TRP A 341 15.02 17.56 7.38
N ASP A 342 15.89 18.10 6.53
CA ASP A 342 16.58 19.37 6.78
C ASP A 342 15.58 20.52 6.92
N ALA A 343 14.59 20.59 6.02
CA ALA A 343 13.60 21.66 6.00
C ALA A 343 12.62 21.63 7.18
N VAL A 344 12.21 20.45 7.64
CA VAL A 344 11.32 20.30 8.82
C VAL A 344 12.08 20.27 10.14
N GLY A 345 13.36 19.90 10.10
CA GLY A 345 14.28 19.83 11.24
C GLY A 345 15.01 21.14 11.55
N ALA A 346 14.88 22.18 10.72
CA ALA A 346 15.59 23.46 10.90
C ALA A 346 15.39 24.12 12.28
N ALA A 347 14.22 23.91 12.91
CA ALA A 347 13.91 24.42 14.25
C ALA A 347 14.14 23.39 15.38
N VAL A 348 14.65 22.21 15.06
CA VAL A 348 14.92 21.13 16.01
C VAL A 348 16.42 21.17 16.37
N PRO A 349 16.79 21.34 17.64
CA PRO A 349 18.19 21.28 18.06
C PRO A 349 18.85 19.96 17.62
N GLY A 350 19.88 20.06 16.78
CA GLY A 350 20.56 18.90 16.18
C GLY A 350 19.84 18.26 14.98
N GLY A 351 18.67 18.76 14.61
CA GLY A 351 17.84 18.21 13.54
C GLY A 351 17.21 16.86 13.89
N TYR A 352 16.49 16.29 12.93
CA TYR A 352 16.02 14.90 13.02
C TYR A 352 17.17 13.96 12.68
N THR A 353 17.92 13.53 13.69
CA THR A 353 18.95 12.52 13.51
C THR A 353 18.41 11.13 13.76
N GLN A 354 18.92 10.15 13.02
CA GLN A 354 18.60 8.74 13.27
C GLN A 354 19.05 8.34 14.68
N ARG A 355 18.16 7.71 15.45
CA ARG A 355 18.46 7.17 16.78
C ARG A 355 17.65 5.90 17.02
N ARG A 356 18.33 4.86 17.51
CA ARG A 356 17.66 3.63 17.95
C ARG A 356 16.66 3.94 19.08
N PRO A 357 15.50 3.27 19.13
CA PRO A 357 14.57 3.38 20.24
C PRO A 357 15.23 3.02 21.57
N CYS A 358 14.84 3.72 22.63
CA CYS A 358 15.31 3.39 23.96
C CYS A 358 14.66 2.07 24.45
N PRO A 359 15.22 1.40 25.46
CA PRO A 359 14.65 0.16 26.01
C PRO A 359 13.22 0.25 26.55
N HIS A 360 12.69 1.46 26.78
CA HIS A 360 11.32 1.68 27.24
C HIS A 360 10.27 1.67 26.12
N ILE A 361 10.70 1.66 24.85
CA ILE A 361 9.81 1.55 23.70
C ILE A 361 9.99 0.17 23.10
N GLU A 362 8.89 -0.54 22.95
CA GLU A 362 8.88 -1.79 22.19
C GLU A 362 9.02 -1.47 20.71
N THR A 363 10.10 -1.97 20.10
CA THR A 363 10.25 -1.99 18.65
C THR A 363 9.57 -3.25 18.14
N GLY A 364 8.27 -3.15 17.89
CA GLY A 364 7.45 -4.24 17.35
C GLY A 364 7.89 -4.69 15.97
#